data_AF-A0A1Z9U215-F1
#
_entry.id   AF-A0A1Z9U215-F1
#
_cell.length_a   1.000
_cell.length_b   1.000
_cell.length_c   1.000
_cell.angle_alpha   90.00
_cell.angle_beta   90.00
_cell.angle_gamma   90.00
#
_symmetry.space_group_name_H-M   'P 1'
#
loop_
_entity.id
_entity.type
_entity.pdbx_description
1 polymer ?
#
loop_
_entity_poly.entity_id
_entity_poly.type
_entity_poly.pdbx_seq_one_letter_code
_entity_poly.pdbx_strand_id
1 'polypeptide(L)'
;MDLDNEQDWLLGESSWWPNSESKPIVSRYGDLQPPESWNHTNPKLGGEGWMRQRLKPVGPQILYSSSWSLFFLISSSAPLIFPHKLPIDDQLLAIILFSFSWILTLIPFVWFSNSNNENFTFFPLDLLYFCLGVIFFILHILIDPRLGWFGFLLFLIAWTRTIRNISNSLSVNSSRWLLPISSSDYSQDILNDRWEISSNKFRNGLIATKSDIFGPYSAELTGVSYQNYRFIAFSMVYRNRIIHDPFNTNFVSNIQINNFLSLPPLKIPGEHWPEIFIVETEEE
;
A
#
# COMPACT_ATOMS: atom_id res chain seq x y z
N MET A 1 -14.44 -25.34 11.97
CA MET A 1 -13.51 -24.20 11.91
C MET A 1 -12.90 -24.35 10.54
N ASP A 2 -13.28 -23.47 9.63
CA ASP A 2 -13.09 -23.71 8.19
C ASP A 2 -11.66 -23.34 7.83
N LEU A 3 -10.75 -24.32 7.88
CA LEU A 3 -9.29 -24.21 7.65
C LEU A 3 -8.90 -23.33 6.45
N ASP A 4 -9.77 -23.26 5.43
CA ASP A 4 -9.63 -22.41 4.26
C ASP A 4 -9.53 -20.91 4.64
N ASN A 5 -10.27 -20.46 5.67
CA ASN A 5 -10.30 -19.07 6.11
C ASN A 5 -9.01 -18.68 6.88
N GLU A 6 -8.44 -19.59 7.66
CA GLU A 6 -7.18 -19.35 8.36
C GLU A 6 -5.98 -19.30 7.39
N GLN A 7 -5.96 -20.19 6.39
CA GLN A 7 -4.92 -20.17 5.36
C GLN A 7 -5.06 -18.94 4.46
N ASP A 8 -6.28 -18.54 4.11
CA ASP A 8 -6.55 -17.32 3.33
C ASP A 8 -6.11 -16.05 4.08
N TRP A 9 -6.19 -16.02 5.41
CA TRP A 9 -5.68 -14.88 6.19
C TRP A 9 -4.16 -14.67 6.00
N LEU A 10 -3.41 -15.76 5.83
CA LEU A 10 -1.96 -15.73 5.70
C LEU A 10 -1.52 -15.62 4.22
N LEU A 11 -2.04 -16.49 3.36
CA LEU A 11 -1.63 -16.63 1.96
C LEU A 11 -2.42 -15.73 1.01
N GLY A 12 -3.51 -15.15 1.49
CA GLY A 12 -4.48 -14.34 0.74
C GLY A 12 -5.50 -15.20 -0.01
N GLU A 13 -6.72 -14.67 -0.12
CA GLU A 13 -7.83 -15.35 -0.80
C GLU A 13 -7.54 -15.55 -2.29
N SER A 14 -7.87 -16.73 -2.82
CA SER A 14 -7.74 -17.04 -4.25
C SER A 14 -8.43 -16.01 -5.17
N SER A 15 -9.51 -15.39 -4.71
CA SER A 15 -10.29 -14.37 -5.43
C SER A 15 -9.48 -13.12 -5.81
N TRP A 16 -8.38 -12.84 -5.10
CA TRP A 16 -7.54 -11.66 -5.37
C TRP A 16 -6.71 -11.80 -6.65
N TRP A 17 -6.59 -13.02 -7.18
CA TRP A 17 -5.80 -13.33 -8.36
C TRP A 17 -6.67 -13.99 -9.43
N PRO A 18 -7.32 -13.20 -10.31
CA PRO A 18 -8.05 -13.78 -11.43
C PRO A 18 -7.10 -14.64 -12.25
N ASN A 19 -7.47 -15.91 -12.46
CA ASN A 19 -6.70 -16.97 -13.13
C ASN A 19 -5.68 -17.76 -12.29
N SER A 20 -5.63 -17.62 -10.95
CA SER A 20 -4.91 -18.61 -10.14
C SER A 20 -5.76 -19.86 -9.91
N GLU A 21 -5.12 -21.04 -9.91
CA GLU A 21 -5.75 -22.28 -9.45
C GLU A 21 -6.37 -22.06 -8.05
N SER A 22 -7.46 -22.77 -7.75
CA SER A 22 -8.24 -22.57 -6.51
C SER A 22 -7.49 -22.91 -5.22
N LYS A 23 -6.26 -23.43 -5.31
CA LYS A 23 -5.44 -23.79 -4.15
C LYS A 23 -4.52 -22.65 -3.72
N PRO A 24 -4.35 -22.41 -2.40
CA PRO A 24 -3.45 -21.39 -1.90
C PRO A 24 -1.99 -21.75 -2.22
N ILE A 25 -1.36 -20.96 -3.09
CA ILE A 25 0.02 -21.19 -3.52
C ILE A 25 0.98 -20.58 -2.49
N VAL A 26 1.84 -21.41 -1.92
CA VAL A 26 2.84 -20.99 -0.91
C VAL A 26 3.80 -19.93 -1.44
N SER A 27 4.27 -20.06 -2.69
CA SER A 27 5.17 -19.11 -3.33
C SER A 27 4.56 -18.58 -4.63
N ARG A 28 4.64 -17.27 -4.87
CA ARG A 28 4.16 -16.62 -6.10
C ARG A 28 5.33 -16.07 -6.90
N TYR A 29 5.06 -15.77 -8.17
CA TYR A 29 6.07 -15.17 -9.06
C TYR A 29 6.61 -13.87 -8.46
N GLY A 30 7.94 -13.77 -8.41
CA GLY A 30 8.65 -12.63 -7.85
C GLY A 30 8.91 -12.71 -6.34
N ASP A 31 8.38 -13.71 -5.62
CA ASP A 31 8.68 -13.92 -4.21
C ASP A 31 10.15 -14.37 -4.05
N LEU A 32 10.91 -13.66 -3.19
CA LEU A 32 12.26 -14.03 -2.79
C LEU A 32 12.27 -14.53 -1.34
N GLN A 33 13.26 -15.34 -0.97
CA GLN A 33 13.50 -15.71 0.42
C GLN A 33 14.28 -14.60 1.13
N PRO A 34 14.06 -14.36 2.43
CA PRO A 34 14.92 -13.49 3.20
C PRO A 34 16.32 -14.11 3.36
N PRO A 35 17.35 -13.32 3.70
CA PRO A 35 18.70 -13.84 3.95
C PRO A 35 18.72 -14.88 5.08
N GLU A 36 19.72 -15.77 5.10
CA GLU A 36 19.84 -16.86 6.10
C GLU A 36 19.85 -16.38 7.56
N SER A 37 20.27 -15.14 7.82
CA SER A 37 20.18 -14.50 9.13
C SER A 37 18.76 -14.36 9.66
N TRP A 38 17.76 -14.34 8.78
CA TRP A 38 16.35 -14.39 9.15
C TRP A 38 15.97 -15.85 9.33
N ASN A 39 15.75 -16.26 10.58
CA ASN A 39 15.06 -17.51 10.85
C ASN A 39 13.66 -17.40 10.24
N HIS A 40 13.40 -18.09 9.13
CA HIS A 40 12.14 -17.99 8.38
C HIS A 40 11.58 -19.37 8.10
N THR A 41 10.26 -19.44 8.02
CA THR A 41 9.53 -20.67 7.70
C THR A 41 8.44 -20.37 6.66
N ASN A 42 7.73 -21.41 6.25
CA ASN A 42 6.59 -21.34 5.34
C ASN A 42 5.44 -22.23 5.85
N PRO A 43 4.22 -22.05 5.32
CA PRO A 43 3.07 -22.84 5.73
C PRO A 43 3.18 -24.36 5.52
N LYS A 44 4.14 -24.86 4.73
CA LYS A 44 4.36 -26.31 4.58
C LYS A 44 5.27 -26.89 5.66
N LEU A 45 6.29 -26.13 6.07
CA LEU A 45 7.28 -26.59 7.06
C LEU A 45 6.83 -26.31 8.49
N GLY A 46 6.19 -25.16 8.74
CA GLY A 46 5.84 -24.73 10.09
C GLY A 46 7.06 -24.53 11.00
N GLY A 47 6.89 -24.67 12.31
CA GLY A 47 7.97 -24.47 13.29
C GLY A 47 8.14 -23.00 13.68
N GLU A 48 9.36 -22.57 13.99
CA GLU A 48 9.67 -21.20 14.44
C GLU A 48 10.14 -20.29 13.30
N GLY A 49 10.04 -18.98 13.51
CA GLY A 49 10.61 -17.97 12.63
C GLY A 49 9.60 -17.11 11.87
N TRP A 50 10.11 -16.24 11.00
CA TRP A 50 9.31 -15.29 10.24
C TRP A 50 8.55 -15.97 9.09
N MET A 51 7.30 -15.60 8.90
CA MET A 51 6.49 -16.07 7.77
C MET A 51 5.84 -14.91 7.03
N ARG A 52 5.79 -15.01 5.71
CA ARG A 52 5.16 -13.99 4.85
C ARG A 52 3.63 -14.06 4.97
N GLN A 53 3.02 -12.94 5.30
CA GLN A 53 1.58 -12.70 5.12
C GLN A 53 1.34 -11.83 3.89
N ARG A 54 0.47 -12.30 2.98
CA ARG A 54 0.05 -11.54 1.82
C ARG A 54 -1.08 -10.58 2.17
N LEU A 55 -1.03 -9.38 1.61
CA LEU A 55 -2.07 -8.38 1.75
C LEU A 55 -2.84 -8.24 0.44
N LYS A 56 -4.12 -7.86 0.55
CA LYS A 56 -4.98 -7.67 -0.61
C LYS A 56 -4.38 -6.63 -1.57
N PRO A 57 -4.18 -6.95 -2.86
CA PRO A 57 -3.55 -6.04 -3.80
C PRO A 57 -4.44 -4.81 -4.04
N VAL A 58 -3.86 -3.61 -3.95
CA VAL A 58 -4.60 -2.35 -4.10
C VAL A 58 -4.96 -2.06 -5.57
N GLY A 59 -4.10 -2.45 -6.52
CA GLY A 59 -4.26 -2.15 -7.95
C GLY A 59 -5.63 -2.54 -8.53
N PRO A 60 -6.06 -3.81 -8.44
CA PRO A 60 -7.37 -4.23 -8.94
C PRO A 60 -8.54 -3.47 -8.31
N GLN A 61 -8.41 -3.01 -7.07
CA GLN A 61 -9.48 -2.33 -6.33
C GLN A 61 -9.72 -0.89 -6.81
N ILE A 62 -8.72 -0.25 -7.40
CA ILE A 62 -8.79 1.16 -7.83
C ILE A 62 -8.81 1.34 -9.35
N LEU A 63 -8.71 0.26 -10.13
CA LEU A 63 -8.62 0.33 -11.59
C LEU A 63 -9.87 0.98 -12.20
N TYR A 64 -11.06 0.59 -11.72
CA TYR A 64 -12.33 1.10 -12.21
C TYR A 64 -12.48 2.60 -11.91
N SER A 65 -12.21 3.01 -10.67
CA SER A 65 -12.29 4.43 -10.29
C SER A 65 -11.27 5.29 -11.05
N SER A 66 -10.04 4.78 -11.22
CA SER A 66 -9.00 5.45 -12.01
C SER A 66 -9.43 5.62 -13.47
N SER A 67 -10.09 4.64 -14.06
CA SER A 67 -10.59 4.71 -15.45
C SER A 67 -11.69 5.77 -15.60
N TRP A 68 -12.68 5.76 -14.71
CA TRP A 68 -13.75 6.77 -14.72
C TRP A 68 -13.27 8.17 -14.39
N SER A 69 -12.23 8.30 -13.57
CA SER A 69 -11.67 9.61 -13.24
C SER A 69 -11.19 10.36 -14.48
N LEU A 70 -10.58 9.67 -15.46
CA LEU A 70 -10.16 10.28 -16.73
C LEU A 70 -11.36 10.73 -17.55
N PHE A 71 -12.39 9.90 -17.63
CA PHE A 71 -13.63 10.23 -18.35
C PHE A 71 -14.25 11.52 -17.78
N PHE A 72 -14.39 11.62 -16.46
CA PHE A 72 -14.93 12.82 -15.81
C PHE A 72 -14.03 14.04 -15.98
N LEU A 73 -12.70 13.85 -15.96
CA LEU A 73 -11.77 14.94 -16.24
C LEU A 73 -12.00 15.49 -17.63
N ILE A 74 -11.99 14.65 -18.65
CA ILE A 74 -12.22 15.07 -20.05
C ILE A 74 -13.61 15.69 -20.19
N SER A 75 -14.63 15.10 -19.58
CA SER A 75 -16.00 15.62 -19.64
C SER A 75 -16.14 17.00 -19.01
N SER A 76 -15.30 17.35 -18.03
CA SER A 76 -15.30 18.69 -17.41
C SER A 76 -14.92 19.82 -18.38
N SER A 77 -14.38 19.51 -19.57
CA SER A 77 -14.17 20.52 -20.63
C SER A 77 -15.40 20.78 -21.49
N ALA A 78 -16.50 20.03 -21.35
CA ALA A 78 -17.69 20.21 -22.18
C ALA A 78 -18.27 21.64 -22.12
N PRO A 79 -18.33 22.32 -20.94
CA PRO A 79 -18.76 23.72 -20.88
C PRO A 79 -17.86 24.69 -21.65
N LEU A 80 -16.57 24.40 -21.80
CA LEU A 80 -15.66 25.20 -22.64
C LEU A 80 -15.91 25.01 -24.14
N ILE A 81 -16.38 23.83 -24.55
CA ILE A 81 -16.66 23.48 -25.96
C ILE A 81 -18.04 23.99 -26.38
N PHE A 82 -19.03 23.89 -25.49
CA PHE A 82 -20.43 24.20 -25.77
C PHE A 82 -20.99 25.25 -24.80
N PRO A 83 -20.44 26.48 -24.78
CA PRO A 83 -20.86 27.51 -23.83
C PRO A 83 -22.35 27.85 -24.04
N HIS A 84 -23.09 27.92 -22.93
CA HIS A 84 -24.52 28.24 -22.84
C HIS A 84 -25.46 27.32 -23.63
N LYS A 85 -25.00 26.12 -23.99
CA LYS A 85 -25.79 25.12 -24.72
C LYS A 85 -26.12 23.89 -23.88
N LEU A 86 -25.61 23.82 -22.65
CA LEU A 86 -25.80 22.71 -21.74
C LEU A 86 -27.05 22.92 -20.87
N PRO A 87 -27.71 21.84 -20.43
CA PRO A 87 -28.97 21.91 -19.67
C PRO A 87 -28.78 22.43 -18.23
N ILE A 88 -27.53 22.50 -17.76
CA ILE A 88 -27.13 22.95 -16.43
C ILE A 88 -26.17 24.13 -16.63
N ASP A 89 -26.09 25.00 -15.63
CA ASP A 89 -25.06 26.04 -15.58
C ASP A 89 -23.67 25.46 -15.85
N ASP A 90 -22.97 26.09 -16.81
CA ASP A 90 -21.68 25.66 -17.34
C ASP A 90 -20.61 25.52 -16.24
N GLN A 91 -20.57 26.47 -15.30
CA GLN A 91 -19.62 26.49 -14.20
C GLN A 91 -19.94 25.39 -13.19
N LEU A 92 -21.22 25.24 -12.84
CA LEU A 92 -21.67 24.19 -11.93
C LEU A 92 -21.34 22.80 -12.48
N LEU A 93 -21.64 22.56 -13.75
CA LEU A 93 -21.36 21.28 -14.40
C LEU A 93 -19.85 20.98 -14.45
N ALA A 94 -19.01 21.96 -14.79
CA ALA A 94 -17.55 21.81 -14.76
C ALA A 94 -17.05 21.42 -13.37
N ILE A 95 -17.50 22.13 -12.32
CA ILE A 95 -17.10 21.87 -10.93
C ILE A 95 -17.50 20.46 -10.50
N ILE A 96 -18.72 20.02 -10.82
CA ILE A 96 -19.21 18.68 -10.46
C ILE A 96 -18.34 17.61 -11.11
N LEU A 97 -18.16 17.66 -12.45
CA LEU A 97 -17.39 16.65 -13.19
C LEU A 97 -15.92 16.64 -12.77
N PHE A 98 -15.32 17.82 -12.59
CA PHE A 98 -13.96 17.95 -12.09
C PHE A 98 -13.80 17.35 -10.69
N SER A 99 -14.73 17.65 -9.78
CA SER A 99 -14.71 17.11 -8.41
C SER A 99 -14.83 15.59 -8.41
N PHE A 100 -15.75 15.03 -9.21
CA PHE A 100 -15.88 13.58 -9.36
C PHE A 100 -14.59 12.93 -9.88
N SER A 101 -13.92 13.55 -10.86
CA SER A 101 -12.63 13.07 -11.35
C SER A 101 -11.59 12.92 -10.24
N TRP A 102 -11.36 13.98 -9.47
CA TRP A 102 -10.33 13.97 -8.42
C TRP A 102 -10.72 13.12 -7.21
N ILE A 103 -12.01 13.07 -6.87
CA ILE A 103 -12.54 12.15 -5.86
C ILE A 103 -12.23 10.70 -6.25
N LEU A 104 -12.55 10.30 -7.49
CA LEU A 104 -12.32 8.93 -7.97
C LEU A 104 -10.83 8.61 -8.15
N THR A 105 -9.98 9.62 -8.37
CA THR A 105 -8.53 9.45 -8.44
C THR A 105 -7.91 9.23 -7.06
N LEU A 106 -8.29 10.03 -6.05
CA LEU A 106 -7.59 10.10 -4.77
C LEU A 106 -8.23 9.26 -3.67
N ILE A 107 -9.56 9.30 -3.52
CA ILE A 107 -10.24 8.67 -2.38
C ILE A 107 -10.04 7.15 -2.37
N PRO A 108 -10.26 6.41 -3.48
CA PRO A 108 -10.04 4.97 -3.49
C PRO A 108 -8.60 4.59 -3.14
N PHE A 109 -7.61 5.34 -3.63
CA PHE A 109 -6.21 5.09 -3.29
C PHE A 109 -5.93 5.28 -1.79
N VAL A 110 -6.45 6.36 -1.19
CA VAL A 110 -6.28 6.62 0.25
C VAL A 110 -7.03 5.58 1.09
N TRP A 111 -8.23 5.16 0.65
CA TRP A 111 -9.05 4.18 1.36
C TRP A 111 -8.41 2.79 1.42
N PHE A 112 -7.74 2.37 0.36
CA PHE A 112 -7.06 1.07 0.29
C PHE A 112 -5.57 1.15 0.71
N SER A 113 -5.12 2.30 1.21
CA SER A 113 -3.81 2.45 1.86
C SER A 113 -3.70 1.47 3.04
N ASN A 114 -2.59 0.75 3.15
CA ASN A 114 -2.39 -0.29 4.17
C ASN A 114 -1.24 0.02 5.15
N SER A 115 -0.64 1.21 5.07
CA SER A 115 0.30 1.74 6.06
C SER A 115 -0.36 2.01 7.42
N ASN A 116 0.40 1.86 8.50
CA ASN A 116 -0.09 2.17 9.85
C ASN A 116 0.25 3.61 10.30
N ASN A 117 0.97 4.35 9.47
CA ASN A 117 1.35 5.73 9.75
C ASN A 117 0.23 6.72 9.37
N GLU A 118 -0.14 7.60 10.31
CA GLU A 118 -1.18 8.61 10.13
C GLU A 118 -0.66 9.94 9.56
N ASN A 119 0.66 10.03 9.31
CA ASN A 119 1.26 11.26 8.81
C ASN A 119 0.63 11.71 7.50
N PHE A 120 0.14 12.94 7.49
CA PHE A 120 -0.43 13.55 6.30
C PHE A 120 0.63 13.65 5.20
N THR A 121 0.26 13.23 3.99
CA THR A 121 1.09 13.36 2.80
C THR A 121 0.22 13.72 1.61
N PHE A 122 0.75 14.61 0.77
CA PHE A 122 0.14 14.95 -0.52
C PHE A 122 0.26 13.82 -1.54
N PHE A 123 1.09 12.79 -1.29
CA PHE A 123 1.16 11.63 -2.16
C PHE A 123 -0.22 10.93 -2.24
N PRO A 124 -0.73 10.62 -3.45
CA PRO A 124 -0.02 10.54 -4.73
C PRO A 124 -0.12 11.78 -5.64
N LEU A 125 -0.78 12.84 -5.19
CA LEU A 125 -1.09 14.03 -5.99
C LEU A 125 0.18 14.71 -6.51
N ASP A 126 0.20 15.00 -7.81
CA ASP A 126 1.15 15.96 -8.37
C ASP A 126 0.73 17.39 -8.00
N LEU A 127 1.18 17.82 -6.83
CA LEU A 127 0.76 19.08 -6.22
C LEU A 127 1.10 20.29 -7.09
N LEU A 128 2.26 20.28 -7.75
CA LEU A 128 2.72 21.43 -8.53
C LEU A 128 1.78 21.72 -9.71
N TYR A 129 1.54 20.73 -10.57
CA TYR A 129 0.68 20.93 -11.74
C TYR A 129 -0.78 21.09 -11.34
N PHE A 130 -1.21 20.44 -10.26
CA PHE A 130 -2.56 20.63 -9.72
C PHE A 130 -2.78 22.09 -9.28
N CYS A 131 -1.87 22.65 -8.49
CA CYS A 131 -1.96 24.04 -8.04
C CYS A 131 -1.90 25.03 -9.21
N LEU A 132 -1.02 24.80 -10.20
CA LEU A 132 -0.97 25.62 -11.41
C LEU A 132 -2.31 25.56 -12.18
N GLY A 133 -2.91 24.37 -12.31
CA GLY A 133 -4.23 24.21 -12.92
C GLY A 133 -5.30 25.03 -12.21
N VAL A 134 -5.33 25.00 -10.88
CA VAL A 134 -6.26 25.82 -10.07
C VAL A 134 -6.06 27.31 -10.31
N ILE A 135 -4.81 27.79 -10.37
CA ILE A 135 -4.50 29.20 -10.64
C ILE A 135 -5.07 29.61 -12.01
N PHE A 136 -4.80 28.84 -13.07
CA PHE A 136 -5.30 29.15 -14.41
C PHE A 136 -6.83 29.03 -14.51
N PHE A 137 -7.44 28.13 -13.75
CA PHE A 137 -8.90 28.03 -13.67
C PHE A 137 -9.54 29.27 -13.02
N ILE A 138 -8.92 29.83 -11.97
CA ILE A 138 -9.39 31.10 -11.38
C ILE A 138 -9.21 32.25 -12.37
N LEU A 139 -8.05 32.33 -13.05
CA LEU A 139 -7.78 33.38 -14.05
C LEU A 139 -8.73 33.30 -15.27
N HIS A 140 -9.18 32.10 -15.63
CA HIS A 140 -10.21 31.87 -16.64
C HIS A 140 -11.52 32.60 -16.34
N ILE A 141 -11.92 32.65 -15.06
CA ILE A 141 -13.16 33.32 -14.61
C ILE A 141 -12.95 34.84 -14.54
N LEU A 142 -11.78 35.28 -14.08
CA LEU A 142 -11.51 36.70 -13.79
C LEU A 142 -11.02 37.52 -14.98
N ILE A 143 -10.35 36.91 -15.96
CA ILE A 143 -9.59 37.62 -17.00
C ILE A 143 -10.02 37.25 -18.42
N ASP A 144 -9.78 36.00 -18.85
CA ASP A 144 -10.04 35.56 -20.22
C ASP A 144 -10.46 34.08 -20.24
N PRO A 145 -11.63 33.74 -20.85
CA PRO A 145 -12.08 32.37 -21.01
C PRO A 145 -11.06 31.42 -21.65
N ARG A 146 -10.16 31.89 -22.51
CA ARG A 146 -9.13 31.07 -23.16
C ARG A 146 -8.14 30.45 -22.17
N LEU A 147 -7.94 31.07 -21.00
CA LEU A 147 -7.08 30.53 -19.95
C LEU A 147 -7.60 29.20 -19.38
N GLY A 148 -8.88 28.91 -19.59
CA GLY A 148 -9.50 27.64 -19.17
C GLY A 148 -8.85 26.44 -19.85
N TRP A 149 -8.44 26.58 -21.12
CA TRP A 149 -7.72 25.53 -21.85
C TRP A 149 -6.34 25.24 -21.26
N PHE A 150 -5.62 26.28 -20.82
CA PHE A 150 -4.33 26.11 -20.15
C PHE A 150 -4.50 25.44 -18.78
N GLY A 151 -5.50 25.85 -17.99
CA GLY A 151 -5.85 25.19 -16.73
C GLY A 151 -6.20 23.71 -16.94
N PHE A 152 -7.01 23.41 -17.95
CA PHE A 152 -7.37 22.04 -18.31
C PHE A 152 -6.14 21.18 -18.68
N LEU A 153 -5.24 21.71 -19.52
CA LEU A 153 -4.00 21.03 -19.88
C LEU A 153 -3.14 20.72 -18.64
N LEU A 154 -3.02 21.67 -17.72
CA LEU A 154 -2.28 21.48 -16.47
C LEU A 154 -2.92 20.42 -15.58
N PHE A 155 -4.26 20.38 -15.48
CA PHE A 155 -4.96 19.32 -14.76
C PHE A 155 -4.80 17.95 -15.39
N LEU A 156 -4.78 17.85 -16.73
CA LEU A 156 -4.50 16.60 -17.42
C LEU A 156 -3.08 16.10 -17.12
N ILE A 157 -2.09 16.99 -17.15
CA ILE A 157 -0.70 16.66 -16.76
C ILE A 157 -0.65 16.21 -15.29
N ALA A 158 -1.30 16.94 -14.38
CA ALA A 158 -1.36 16.61 -12.97
C ALA A 158 -1.99 15.23 -12.75
N TRP A 159 -3.09 14.93 -13.45
CA TRP A 159 -3.77 13.64 -13.41
C TRP A 159 -2.85 12.51 -13.91
N THR A 160 -2.23 12.65 -15.08
CA THR A 160 -1.32 11.63 -15.62
C THR A 160 -0.16 11.34 -14.68
N ARG A 161 0.45 12.38 -14.09
CA ARG A 161 1.56 12.22 -13.13
C ARG A 161 1.08 11.60 -11.81
N THR A 162 -0.13 11.93 -11.35
CA THR A 162 -0.76 11.31 -10.18
C THR A 162 -1.04 9.82 -10.43
N ILE A 163 -1.60 9.44 -11.58
CA ILE A 163 -1.80 8.03 -11.94
C ILE A 163 -0.46 7.29 -12.04
N ARG A 164 0.58 7.92 -12.60
CA ARG A 164 1.92 7.32 -12.62
C ARG A 164 2.48 7.13 -11.20
N ASN A 165 2.29 8.08 -10.31
CA ASN A 165 2.68 7.96 -8.89
C ASN A 165 1.97 6.79 -8.23
N ILE A 166 0.66 6.65 -8.42
CA ILE A 166 -0.14 5.52 -7.95
C ILE A 166 0.41 4.22 -8.54
N SER A 167 0.54 4.12 -9.86
CA SER A 167 1.03 2.91 -10.54
C SER A 167 2.41 2.48 -10.04
N ASN A 168 3.34 3.43 -9.88
CA ASN A 168 4.67 3.15 -9.35
C ASN A 168 4.61 2.62 -7.91
N SER A 169 3.72 3.14 -7.06
CA SER A 169 3.51 2.63 -5.69
C SER A 169 2.84 1.26 -5.62
N LEU A 170 2.39 0.71 -6.75
CA LEU A 170 1.73 -0.59 -6.83
C LEU A 170 2.57 -1.60 -7.64
N SER A 171 3.82 -1.24 -7.95
CA SER A 171 4.74 -2.08 -8.75
C SER A 171 5.32 -3.26 -7.95
N VAL A 172 5.24 -3.21 -6.63
CA VAL A 172 5.69 -4.26 -5.72
C VAL A 172 4.47 -4.87 -5.04
N ASN A 173 4.46 -6.20 -4.91
CA ASN A 173 3.42 -6.90 -4.18
C ASN A 173 3.38 -6.44 -2.71
N SER A 174 2.18 -6.34 -2.14
CA SER A 174 2.01 -6.00 -0.73
C SER A 174 2.04 -7.26 0.13
N SER A 175 3.12 -7.41 0.90
CA SER A 175 3.24 -8.44 1.93
C SER A 175 3.93 -7.86 3.16
N ARG A 176 3.64 -8.45 4.31
CA ARG A 176 4.39 -8.20 5.56
C ARG A 176 4.89 -9.51 6.13
N TRP A 177 5.92 -9.45 6.96
CA TRP A 177 6.51 -10.63 7.58
C TRP A 177 6.09 -10.71 9.04
N LEU A 178 5.49 -11.81 9.44
CA LEU A 178 4.97 -12.04 10.79
C LEU A 178 5.93 -12.91 11.58
N LEU A 179 6.08 -12.60 12.87
CA LEU A 179 6.75 -13.43 13.86
C LEU A 179 5.77 -13.71 15.01
N PRO A 180 5.41 -14.97 15.30
CA PRO A 180 4.60 -15.31 16.47
C PRO A 180 5.33 -14.96 17.76
N ILE A 181 4.62 -14.37 18.74
CA ILE A 181 5.18 -14.00 20.04
C ILE A 181 4.16 -14.13 21.18
N SER A 182 4.62 -14.40 22.39
CA SER A 182 3.85 -14.07 23.58
C SER A 182 3.94 -12.56 23.87
N SER A 183 2.85 -11.98 24.34
CA SER A 183 2.83 -10.56 24.73
C SER A 183 3.79 -10.23 25.87
N SER A 184 4.15 -11.22 26.70
CA SER A 184 5.15 -11.06 27.77
C SER A 184 6.57 -10.88 27.25
N ASP A 185 6.84 -11.39 26.05
CA ASP A 185 8.19 -11.50 25.50
C ASP A 185 8.59 -10.22 24.77
N TYR A 186 7.62 -9.35 24.50
CA TYR A 186 7.88 -8.04 23.93
C TYR A 186 8.47 -7.10 24.98
N SER A 187 9.75 -6.76 24.80
CA SER A 187 10.43 -5.64 25.46
C SER A 187 11.20 -4.82 24.42
N GLN A 188 11.62 -3.60 24.77
CA GLN A 188 12.43 -2.78 23.84
C GLN A 188 13.78 -3.44 23.50
N ASP A 189 14.33 -4.25 24.41
CA ASP A 189 15.68 -4.82 24.29
C ASP A 189 15.81 -5.85 23.18
N ILE A 190 14.68 -6.45 22.78
CA ILE A 190 14.63 -7.43 21.68
C ILE A 190 14.80 -6.76 20.31
N LEU A 191 14.61 -5.44 20.21
CA LEU A 191 14.80 -4.71 18.96
C LEU A 191 16.29 -4.62 18.64
N ASN A 192 16.63 -4.79 17.35
CA ASN A 192 17.95 -4.42 16.85
C ASN A 192 18.11 -2.89 16.78
N ASP A 193 19.34 -2.39 16.65
CA ASP A 193 19.60 -0.98 16.95
C ASP A 193 18.87 0.03 16.04
N ARG A 194 18.52 1.17 16.66
CA ARG A 194 18.03 2.42 16.02
C ARG A 194 16.61 2.37 15.45
N TRP A 195 15.67 1.80 16.20
CA TRP A 195 14.23 2.01 15.97
C TRP A 195 13.72 3.20 16.79
N GLU A 196 12.81 3.96 16.22
CA GLU A 196 12.00 4.94 16.95
C GLU A 196 10.81 4.21 17.59
N ILE A 197 10.81 4.13 18.92
CA ILE A 197 9.84 3.30 19.64
C ILE A 197 8.58 4.11 19.90
N SER A 198 7.44 3.62 19.39
CA SER A 198 6.11 4.18 19.64
C SER A 198 5.42 3.55 20.85
N SER A 199 5.75 2.31 21.20
CA SER A 199 5.17 1.60 22.36
C SER A 199 6.17 0.67 23.03
N ASN A 200 6.18 0.72 24.38
CA ASN A 200 7.05 -0.13 25.22
C ASN A 200 6.38 -1.44 25.63
N LYS A 201 5.10 -1.61 25.28
CA LYS A 201 4.31 -2.82 25.52
C LYS A 201 3.74 -3.32 24.21
N PHE A 202 3.46 -4.62 24.15
CA PHE A 202 2.73 -5.18 23.02
C PHE A 202 1.37 -4.49 22.91
N ARG A 203 1.05 -4.03 21.69
CA ARG A 203 -0.26 -3.50 21.33
C ARG A 203 -0.51 -3.80 19.86
N ASN A 204 -1.78 -3.86 19.48
CA ASN A 204 -2.13 -3.86 18.06
C ASN A 204 -1.81 -2.48 17.46
N GLY A 205 -1.30 -2.48 16.22
CA GLY A 205 -0.87 -1.27 15.50
C GLY A 205 0.61 -0.95 15.69
N LEU A 206 0.99 0.29 15.41
CA LEU A 206 2.39 0.70 15.31
C LEU A 206 3.15 0.56 16.64
N ILE A 207 4.27 -0.17 16.61
CA ILE A 207 5.14 -0.43 17.76
C ILE A 207 6.44 0.36 17.63
N ALA A 208 7.06 0.32 16.44
CA ALA A 208 8.28 1.05 16.17
C ALA A 208 8.43 1.42 14.69
N THR A 209 9.17 2.49 14.40
CA THR A 209 9.41 3.00 13.05
C THR A 209 10.88 3.27 12.77
N LYS A 210 11.25 3.27 11.49
CA LYS A 210 12.57 3.73 11.04
C LYS A 210 12.47 4.30 9.62
N SER A 211 12.83 5.57 9.43
CA SER A 211 12.62 6.28 8.16
C SER A 211 13.88 6.95 7.59
N ASP A 212 14.85 7.32 8.42
CA ASP A 212 15.88 8.31 8.09
C ASP A 212 16.83 7.97 6.92
N ILE A 213 16.90 6.71 6.48
CA ILE A 213 17.93 6.24 5.55
C ILE A 213 17.41 5.50 4.32
N PHE A 214 16.08 5.38 4.14
CA PHE A 214 15.48 4.54 3.09
C PHE A 214 14.83 5.32 1.95
N GLY A 215 15.09 6.63 1.86
CA GLY A 215 14.54 7.49 0.80
C GLY A 215 13.02 7.59 0.90
N PRO A 216 12.25 7.14 -0.12
CA PRO A 216 10.79 7.17 -0.05
C PRO A 216 10.19 6.09 0.85
N TYR A 217 11.00 5.19 1.42
CA TYR A 217 10.53 4.11 2.28
C TYR A 217 10.69 4.45 3.77
N SER A 218 9.85 3.80 4.58
CA SER A 218 10.04 3.61 6.01
C SER A 218 9.92 2.12 6.34
N ALA A 219 10.51 1.70 7.45
CA ALA A 219 10.29 0.38 8.03
C ALA A 219 9.37 0.53 9.24
N GLU A 220 8.41 -0.39 9.38
CA GLU A 220 7.44 -0.41 10.48
C GLU A 220 7.46 -1.78 11.16
N LEU A 221 7.43 -1.76 12.49
CA LEU A 221 7.04 -2.89 13.31
C LEU A 221 5.67 -2.63 13.89
N THR A 222 4.74 -3.56 13.68
CA THR A 222 3.37 -3.46 14.17
C THR A 222 2.94 -4.71 14.89
N GLY A 223 2.25 -4.57 16.02
CA GLY A 223 1.62 -5.71 16.67
C GLY A 223 0.34 -6.07 15.94
N VAL A 224 0.13 -7.37 15.75
CA VAL A 224 -1.04 -7.95 15.10
C VAL A 224 -1.57 -9.05 15.99
N SER A 225 -2.86 -9.02 16.28
CA SER A 225 -3.56 -10.12 16.93
C SER A 225 -4.54 -10.73 15.94
N TYR A 226 -4.57 -12.06 15.86
CA TYR A 226 -5.55 -12.79 15.08
C TYR A 226 -5.99 -14.03 15.85
N GLN A 227 -7.30 -14.14 16.07
CA GLN A 227 -7.87 -15.11 17.02
C GLN A 227 -7.18 -15.01 18.40
N ASN A 228 -6.58 -16.11 18.87
CA ASN A 228 -5.88 -16.18 20.15
C ASN A 228 -4.36 -15.97 20.02
N TYR A 229 -3.87 -15.71 18.81
CA TYR A 229 -2.45 -15.60 18.52
C TYR A 229 -2.02 -14.15 18.34
N ARG A 230 -0.77 -13.87 18.69
CA ARG A 230 -0.16 -12.54 18.61
C ARG A 230 1.11 -12.62 17.79
N PHE A 231 1.33 -11.59 16.99
CA PHE A 231 2.43 -11.50 16.07
C PHE A 231 3.04 -10.11 16.10
N ILE A 232 4.34 -10.03 15.84
CA ILE A 232 4.97 -8.80 15.36
C ILE A 232 5.08 -8.88 13.85
N ALA A 233 4.56 -7.88 13.17
CA ALA A 233 4.68 -7.75 11.72
C ALA A 233 5.77 -6.73 11.38
N PHE A 234 6.67 -7.11 10.49
CA PHE A 234 7.63 -6.25 9.83
C PHE A 234 7.13 -5.88 8.43
N SER A 235 7.16 -4.58 8.12
CA SER A 235 6.71 -4.04 6.83
C SER A 235 7.66 -2.95 6.32
N MET A 236 7.93 -2.94 5.02
CA MET A 236 8.52 -1.78 4.35
C MET A 236 7.38 -0.96 3.71
N VAL A 237 7.28 0.32 4.04
CA VAL A 237 6.17 1.18 3.63
C VAL A 237 6.67 2.26 2.68
N TYR A 238 6.13 2.27 1.46
CA TYR A 238 6.40 3.28 0.46
C TYR A 238 5.56 4.53 0.71
N ARG A 239 6.24 5.67 0.90
CA ARG A 239 5.67 7.02 1.12
C ARG A 239 4.54 7.07 2.14
N ASN A 240 4.64 6.28 3.21
CA ASN A 240 3.65 6.19 4.28
C ASN A 240 2.24 5.84 3.77
N ARG A 241 2.13 5.02 2.71
CA ARG A 241 0.83 4.61 2.14
C ARG A 241 0.73 3.11 1.87
N ILE A 242 1.67 2.59 1.10
CA ILE A 242 1.60 1.21 0.59
C ILE A 242 2.72 0.37 1.19
N ILE A 243 2.36 -0.73 1.82
CA ILE A 243 3.27 -1.80 2.24
C ILE A 243 3.76 -2.52 0.99
N HIS A 244 5.08 -2.61 0.87
CA HIS A 244 5.78 -3.40 -0.14
C HIS A 244 6.44 -4.60 0.54
N ASP A 245 6.41 -5.75 -0.12
CA ASP A 245 7.21 -6.90 0.28
C ASP A 245 8.71 -6.60 0.06
N PRO A 246 9.53 -6.56 1.12
CA PRO A 246 10.96 -6.31 1.02
C PRO A 246 11.71 -7.43 0.28
N PHE A 247 11.15 -8.64 0.23
CA PHE A 247 11.75 -9.80 -0.41
C PHE A 247 10.95 -10.15 -1.67
N ASN A 248 10.94 -9.21 -2.62
CA ASN A 248 10.33 -9.37 -3.93
C ASN A 248 11.26 -8.87 -5.03
N THR A 249 11.24 -9.50 -6.21
CA THR A 249 12.11 -9.14 -7.34
C THR A 249 11.93 -7.70 -7.82
N ASN A 250 10.75 -7.11 -7.64
CA ASN A 250 10.46 -5.74 -8.05
C ASN A 250 10.79 -4.72 -6.95
N PHE A 251 11.17 -5.17 -5.75
CA PHE A 251 11.47 -4.27 -4.64
C PHE A 251 12.76 -3.48 -4.92
N VAL A 252 12.73 -2.19 -4.57
CA VAL A 252 13.86 -1.30 -4.83
C VAL A 252 15.01 -1.68 -3.90
N SER A 253 16.11 -2.15 -4.49
CA SER A 253 17.33 -2.50 -3.78
C SER A 253 18.31 -1.33 -3.78
N ASN A 254 18.74 -0.90 -2.59
CA ASN A 254 19.87 0.00 -2.42
C ASN A 254 20.75 -0.49 -1.24
N ILE A 255 21.96 0.05 -1.11
CA ILE A 255 22.93 -0.41 -0.10
C ILE A 255 22.37 -0.26 1.32
N GLN A 256 21.69 0.85 1.62
CA GLN A 256 21.13 1.12 2.95
C GLN A 256 20.03 0.12 3.32
N ILE A 257 19.10 -0.14 2.41
CA ILE A 257 17.98 -1.08 2.58
C ILE A 257 18.52 -2.51 2.65
N ASN A 258 19.44 -2.90 1.78
CA ASN A 258 20.03 -4.24 1.79
C ASN A 258 20.78 -4.51 3.10
N ASN A 259 21.59 -3.55 3.58
CA ASN A 259 22.28 -3.67 4.85
C ASN A 259 21.28 -3.75 6.02
N PHE A 260 20.18 -3.01 5.95
CA PHE A 260 19.15 -3.06 6.98
C PHE A 260 18.38 -4.39 6.99
N LEU A 261 18.03 -4.92 5.81
CA LEU A 261 17.36 -6.20 5.64
C LEU A 261 18.30 -7.41 5.83
N SER A 262 19.61 -7.19 5.96
CA SER A 262 20.59 -8.26 6.21
C SER A 262 20.49 -8.88 7.61
N LEU A 263 19.73 -8.27 8.52
CA LEU A 263 19.44 -8.81 9.84
C LEU A 263 17.94 -8.66 10.14
N PRO A 264 17.34 -9.60 10.88
CA PRO A 264 15.95 -9.46 11.30
C PRO A 264 15.79 -8.26 12.23
N PRO A 265 14.58 -7.67 12.31
CA PRO A 265 14.33 -6.51 13.15
C PRO A 265 14.35 -6.84 14.65
N LEU A 266 14.18 -8.13 14.99
CA LEU A 266 14.14 -8.65 16.36
C LEU A 266 15.28 -9.66 16.58
N LYS A 267 15.79 -9.70 17.82
CA LYS A 267 16.85 -10.62 18.28
C LYS A 267 16.32 -11.99 18.73
N ILE A 268 15.01 -12.12 18.88
CA ILE A 268 14.35 -13.34 19.33
C ILE A 268 13.94 -14.23 18.14
N PRO A 269 13.94 -15.56 18.29
CA PRO A 269 13.53 -16.49 17.23
C PRO A 269 12.02 -16.51 16.96
N GLY A 270 11.21 -16.00 17.90
CA GLY A 270 9.75 -16.12 17.88
C GLY A 270 9.25 -17.42 18.52
N GLU A 271 7.93 -17.55 18.63
CA GLU A 271 7.28 -18.79 19.04
C GLU A 271 7.04 -19.72 17.83
N HIS A 272 6.69 -20.97 18.13
CA HIS A 272 6.23 -21.91 17.12
C HIS A 272 4.93 -21.43 16.46
N TRP A 273 4.86 -21.58 15.14
CA TRP A 273 3.67 -21.28 14.36
C TRP A 273 2.50 -22.20 14.74
N PRO A 274 1.30 -21.64 14.95
CA PRO A 274 0.12 -22.46 15.22
C PRO A 274 -0.24 -23.39 14.06
N GLU A 275 -0.62 -24.63 14.39
CA GLU A 275 -0.98 -25.67 13.40
C GLU A 275 -2.10 -25.24 12.45
N ILE A 276 -3.01 -24.38 12.90
CA ILE A 276 -4.11 -23.85 12.08
C ILE A 276 -3.65 -23.07 10.84
N PHE A 277 -2.39 -22.62 10.79
CA PHE A 277 -1.80 -21.91 9.66
C PHE A 277 -0.91 -22.81 8.78
N ILE A 278 -0.75 -24.07 9.15
CA ILE A 278 0.09 -25.04 8.45
C ILE A 278 -0.77 -25.81 7.44
N VAL A 279 -0.26 -25.95 6.22
CA VAL A 279 -0.91 -26.72 5.15
C VAL A 279 -0.55 -28.18 5.35
N GLU A 280 -1.52 -29.00 5.75
CA GLU A 280 -1.37 -30.45 5.73
C GLU A 280 -1.16 -30.91 4.28
N THR A 281 0.02 -31.45 3.98
CA THR A 281 0.21 -32.27 2.79
C THR A 281 -0.41 -33.64 3.08
N GLU A 282 -1.50 -33.99 2.39
CA GLU A 282 -1.81 -35.40 2.16
C GLU A 282 -0.58 -36.03 1.50
N GLU A 283 0.06 -36.99 2.18
CA GLU A 283 1.13 -37.80 1.60
C GLU A 283 0.53 -38.58 0.41
N GLU A 284 1.06 -38.35 -0.80
CA GLU A 284 0.82 -39.24 -1.96
C GLU A 284 1.58 -40.56 -1.81
#